data_AF-A0A3R9JX98-F1
#
_entry.id   AF-A0A3R9JX98-F1
#
_cell.length_a   1.000
_cell.length_b   1.000
_cell.length_c   1.000
_cell.angle_alpha   90.00
_cell.angle_beta   90.00
_cell.angle_gamma   90.00
#
_symmetry.space_group_name_H-M   'P 1'
#
loop_
_entity.id
_entity.type
_entity.pdbx_description
1 polymer ?
#
loop_
_entity_poly.entity_id
_entity_poly.type
_entity_poly.pdbx_seq_one_letter_code
_entity_poly.pdbx_strand_id
1 'polypeptide(L)'
;MIRDQEELLNSVYDKQIRDYFKEALDCYNTKAYKACVILSVIAGMDDLFKKIDMLSTEFNESQRSQFDRIRIQRNNSKPFERDLINFCNEDGFGILSRYEIKELEYCFDLRNSFAHPSEEECTAEKARYVFSVMIDLVSSKKMLGGYIYIESLINQIGRQFYYPVLDASSVIDVTSNALKFVDNKKYVILLKKILDKLRDRETTNYEYFISTLIDNIDDIEELNQTIEPALTEGFIRYSSFKIIYRLHPDVFQKFDSINSQKILRILLKPSAPKQLLCDIFQEFVKVHKNLSEQIIQDICENLIKEDNDSYGKFYELDKEMKRFLRILYEHLSKESAIQKIENIVDTFKDKKIKSINLIISLLFDLKENVLVKKLLDILKEKIISQTYSKSNPAIEEFCELMPKDFDCMESIDILDFFFFIIEASERGSTSAHPIVDNFTENAFFQYVEKSIIDMNDDYFSESFYKKHDRFIIYNWRKIAEKAKDSNIANKYNEYWKKRMQYQTDEFQFL
;
A
#
# COMPACT_ATOMS: atom_id res chain seq x y z
N MET A 1 -8.91 -44.40 4.46
CA MET A 1 -7.44 -44.46 4.42
C MET A 1 -6.96 -44.61 5.85
N ILE A 2 -6.12 -45.61 6.14
CA ILE A 2 -5.61 -45.88 7.48
C ILE A 2 -4.60 -44.77 7.82
N ARG A 3 -5.00 -43.79 8.64
CA ARG A 3 -4.14 -42.68 9.10
C ARG A 3 -3.42 -43.04 10.39
N ASP A 4 -2.18 -42.61 10.51
CA ASP A 4 -1.38 -42.84 11.72
C ASP A 4 -2.00 -42.15 12.94
N GLN A 5 -2.11 -42.87 14.06
CA GLN A 5 -2.79 -42.36 15.26
C GLN A 5 -1.94 -41.36 16.04
N GLU A 6 -0.61 -41.42 15.94
CA GLU A 6 0.27 -40.41 16.53
C GLU A 6 0.23 -39.11 15.73
N GLU A 7 0.15 -39.21 14.40
CA GLU A 7 -0.10 -38.05 13.53
C GLU A 7 -1.44 -37.37 13.88
N LEU A 8 -2.51 -38.16 14.05
CA LEU A 8 -3.81 -37.64 14.50
C LEU A 8 -3.71 -36.97 15.88
N LEU A 9 -3.01 -37.58 16.84
CA LEU A 9 -2.82 -37.02 18.17
C LEU A 9 -2.13 -35.64 18.11
N ASN A 10 -1.17 -35.45 17.21
CA ASN A 10 -0.48 -34.18 17.03
C ASN A 10 -1.37 -33.06 16.47
N SER A 11 -2.51 -33.40 15.84
CA SER A 11 -3.49 -32.42 15.36
C SER A 11 -4.37 -31.82 16.47
N VAL A 12 -4.40 -32.42 17.66
CA VAL A 12 -5.25 -31.97 18.78
C VAL A 12 -4.74 -30.64 19.34
N TYR A 13 -5.56 -29.60 19.26
CA TYR A 13 -5.14 -28.23 19.61
C TYR A 13 -4.88 -28.03 21.11
N ASP A 14 -5.84 -28.39 21.97
CA ASP A 14 -5.73 -28.19 23.41
C ASP A 14 -4.78 -29.22 24.03
N LYS A 15 -3.79 -28.75 24.80
CA LYS A 15 -2.76 -29.61 25.40
C LYS A 15 -3.34 -30.61 26.40
N GLN A 16 -4.28 -30.19 27.24
CA GLN A 16 -4.91 -31.06 28.23
C GLN A 16 -5.76 -32.14 27.53
N ILE A 17 -6.50 -31.77 26.49
CA ILE A 17 -7.27 -32.72 25.68
C ILE A 17 -6.34 -33.69 24.97
N ARG A 18 -5.20 -33.22 24.45
CA ARG A 18 -4.18 -34.07 23.85
C ARG A 18 -3.61 -35.09 24.83
N ASP A 19 -3.39 -34.71 26.08
CA ASP A 19 -2.93 -35.63 27.12
C ASP A 19 -3.98 -36.75 27.36
N TYR A 20 -5.28 -36.44 27.36
CA TYR A 20 -6.33 -37.48 27.43
C TYR A 20 -6.38 -38.40 26.20
N PHE A 21 -6.24 -37.86 24.99
CA PHE A 21 -6.15 -38.70 23.79
C PHE A 21 -4.87 -39.55 23.78
N LYS A 22 -3.78 -39.07 24.37
CA LYS A 22 -2.56 -39.86 24.53
C LYS A 22 -2.82 -41.08 25.42
N GLU A 23 -3.52 -40.90 26.54
CA GLU A 23 -3.95 -42.04 27.39
C GLU A 23 -4.87 -43.02 26.64
N ALA A 24 -5.78 -42.51 25.80
CA ALA A 24 -6.62 -43.35 24.96
C ALA A 24 -5.79 -44.16 23.94
N LEU A 25 -4.77 -43.55 23.35
CA LEU A 25 -3.85 -44.21 22.43
C LEU A 25 -2.98 -45.26 23.14
N ASP A 26 -2.51 -44.98 24.36
CA ASP A 26 -1.78 -45.96 25.17
C ASP A 26 -2.66 -47.20 25.45
N CYS A 27 -3.94 -46.99 25.80
CA CYS A 27 -4.90 -48.08 25.97
C CYS A 27 -5.08 -48.90 24.68
N TYR A 28 -5.12 -48.24 23.52
CA TYR A 28 -5.18 -48.93 22.23
C TYR A 28 -3.95 -49.81 22.01
N ASN A 29 -2.75 -49.27 22.25
CA ASN A 29 -1.47 -49.96 22.07
C ASN A 29 -1.34 -51.17 23.01
N THR A 30 -1.91 -51.11 24.21
CA THR A 30 -1.97 -52.25 25.14
C THR A 30 -3.15 -53.19 24.90
N LYS A 31 -3.88 -53.04 23.78
CA LYS A 31 -5.07 -53.82 23.40
C LYS A 31 -6.27 -53.67 24.34
N ALA A 32 -6.29 -52.64 25.17
CA ALA A 32 -7.43 -52.25 26.00
C ALA A 32 -8.44 -51.41 25.18
N TYR A 33 -9.00 -52.01 24.11
CA TYR A 33 -9.80 -51.29 23.12
C TYR A 33 -11.06 -50.62 23.70
N LYS A 34 -11.74 -51.26 24.66
CA LYS A 34 -12.88 -50.65 25.37
C LYS A 34 -12.47 -49.36 26.10
N ALA A 35 -11.31 -49.36 26.77
CA ALA A 35 -10.80 -48.18 27.46
C ALA A 35 -10.41 -47.06 26.49
N CYS A 36 -9.79 -47.40 25.36
CA CYS A 36 -9.51 -46.43 24.28
C CYS A 36 -10.80 -45.73 23.81
N VAL A 37 -11.87 -46.49 23.53
CA VAL A 37 -13.16 -45.91 23.12
C VAL A 37 -13.71 -44.96 24.19
N ILE A 38 -13.75 -45.41 25.45
CA ILE A 38 -14.30 -44.62 26.56
C ILE A 38 -13.53 -43.31 26.74
N LEU A 39 -12.19 -43.37 26.79
CA LEU A 39 -11.34 -42.19 26.97
C LEU A 39 -11.41 -41.23 25.79
N SER A 40 -11.45 -41.75 24.55
CA SER A 40 -11.58 -40.93 23.34
C SER A 40 -12.88 -40.12 23.35
N VAL A 41 -13.99 -40.75 23.79
CA VAL A 41 -15.28 -40.06 23.87
C VAL A 41 -15.28 -39.02 24.99
N ILE A 42 -14.71 -39.33 26.16
CA ILE A 42 -14.58 -38.37 27.26
C ILE A 42 -13.78 -37.15 26.82
N ALA A 43 -12.61 -37.37 26.20
CA ALA A 43 -11.73 -36.30 25.74
C ALA A 43 -12.44 -35.41 24.69
N GLY A 44 -13.04 -36.03 23.68
CA GLY A 44 -13.78 -35.30 22.63
C GLY A 44 -14.98 -34.52 23.18
N MET A 45 -15.75 -35.07 24.11
CA MET A 45 -16.91 -34.37 24.69
C MET A 45 -16.51 -33.23 25.63
N ASP A 46 -15.43 -33.39 26.40
CA ASP A 46 -14.89 -32.30 27.24
C ASP A 46 -14.41 -31.14 26.38
N ASP A 47 -13.72 -31.45 25.28
CA ASP A 47 -13.25 -30.44 24.33
C ASP A 47 -14.40 -29.75 23.60
N LEU A 48 -15.40 -30.53 23.14
CA LEU A 48 -16.63 -29.97 22.57
C LEU A 48 -17.28 -29.01 23.56
N PHE A 49 -17.45 -29.42 24.82
CA PHE A 49 -18.04 -28.57 25.85
C PHE A 49 -17.24 -27.28 26.03
N LYS A 50 -15.91 -27.35 26.20
CA LYS A 50 -15.04 -26.18 26.35
C LYS A 50 -15.19 -25.21 25.17
N LYS A 51 -15.24 -25.72 23.94
CA LYS A 51 -15.40 -24.91 22.73
C LYS A 51 -16.76 -24.21 22.68
N ILE A 52 -17.85 -24.90 23.06
CA ILE A 52 -19.17 -24.28 23.14
C ILE A 52 -19.26 -23.27 24.28
N ASP A 53 -18.63 -23.56 25.42
CA ASP A 53 -18.59 -22.69 26.60
C ASP A 53 -17.93 -21.35 26.29
N MET A 54 -16.84 -21.36 25.51
CA MET A 54 -16.18 -20.15 25.02
C MET A 54 -17.08 -19.32 24.10
N LEU A 55 -18.04 -19.93 23.40
CA LEU A 55 -19.02 -19.24 22.55
C LEU A 55 -20.25 -18.77 23.34
N SER A 56 -20.33 -19.06 24.64
CA SER A 56 -21.53 -18.78 25.44
C SER A 56 -21.84 -17.29 25.59
N THR A 57 -20.90 -16.39 25.32
CA THR A 57 -21.15 -14.94 25.24
C THR A 57 -22.07 -14.57 24.08
N GLU A 58 -22.06 -15.37 23.02
CA GLU A 58 -22.77 -15.11 21.76
C GLU A 58 -24.20 -15.63 21.75
N PHE A 59 -24.60 -16.36 22.78
CA PHE A 59 -25.90 -17.00 22.84
C PHE A 59 -27.01 -15.98 23.06
N ASN A 60 -28.09 -16.14 22.30
CA ASN A 60 -29.37 -15.51 22.64
C ASN A 60 -29.94 -16.09 23.95
N GLU A 61 -30.98 -15.49 24.49
CA GLU A 61 -31.54 -15.88 25.80
C GLU A 61 -32.00 -17.35 25.85
N SER A 62 -32.60 -17.85 24.76
CA SER A 62 -33.04 -19.24 24.64
C SER A 62 -31.85 -20.20 24.65
N GLN A 63 -30.85 -19.94 23.81
CA GLN A 63 -29.62 -20.74 23.71
C GLN A 63 -28.84 -20.72 25.02
N ARG A 64 -28.75 -19.57 25.69
CA ARG A 64 -28.10 -19.43 27.00
C ARG A 64 -28.81 -20.29 28.04
N SER A 65 -30.14 -20.21 28.10
CA SER A 65 -30.95 -21.02 29.01
C SER A 65 -30.79 -22.52 28.76
N GLN A 66 -30.70 -22.96 27.50
CA GLN A 66 -30.46 -24.36 27.17
C GLN A 66 -29.04 -24.81 27.55
N PHE A 67 -28.02 -24.04 27.19
CA PHE A 67 -26.64 -24.40 27.49
C PHE A 67 -26.32 -24.34 28.99
N ASP A 68 -26.90 -23.40 29.74
CA ASP A 68 -26.72 -23.36 31.20
C ASP A 68 -27.28 -24.62 31.88
N ARG A 69 -28.34 -25.25 31.33
CA ARG A 69 -28.81 -26.56 31.82
C ARG A 69 -27.76 -27.65 31.60
N ILE A 70 -27.13 -27.68 30.43
CA ILE A 70 -26.05 -28.62 30.09
C ILE A 70 -24.84 -28.39 31.00
N ARG A 71 -24.45 -27.13 31.22
CA ARG A 71 -23.38 -26.74 32.16
C ARG A 71 -23.69 -27.19 33.59
N ILE A 72 -24.93 -27.01 34.05
CA ILE A 72 -25.37 -27.49 35.37
C ILE A 72 -25.33 -29.03 35.45
N GLN A 73 -25.76 -29.76 34.41
CA GLN A 73 -25.66 -31.22 34.36
C GLN A 73 -24.20 -31.67 34.48
N ARG A 74 -23.30 -31.11 33.66
CA ARG A 74 -21.86 -31.39 33.68
C ARG A 74 -21.23 -31.13 35.06
N ASN A 75 -21.48 -29.95 35.64
CA ASN A 75 -20.90 -29.56 36.92
C ASN A 75 -21.40 -30.42 38.09
N ASN A 76 -22.58 -31.02 37.96
CA ASN A 76 -23.14 -31.97 38.94
C ASN A 76 -22.87 -33.44 38.56
N SER A 77 -21.95 -33.69 37.62
CA SER A 77 -21.60 -35.04 37.13
C SER A 77 -22.81 -35.87 36.66
N LYS A 78 -23.82 -35.20 36.08
CA LYS A 78 -24.96 -35.84 35.41
C LYS A 78 -24.65 -36.03 33.92
N PRO A 79 -25.24 -37.04 33.26
CA PRO A 79 -25.13 -37.19 31.81
C PRO A 79 -25.56 -35.91 31.07
N PHE A 80 -24.74 -35.44 30.15
CA PHE A 80 -24.94 -34.17 29.43
C PHE A 80 -24.53 -34.24 27.95
N GLU A 81 -23.79 -35.28 27.56
CA GLU A 81 -23.08 -35.37 26.27
C GLU A 81 -24.06 -35.39 25.10
N ARG A 82 -25.18 -36.11 25.23
CA ARG A 82 -26.21 -36.18 24.20
C ARG A 82 -26.99 -34.87 24.08
N ASP A 83 -27.25 -34.20 25.20
CA ASP A 83 -27.84 -32.87 25.21
C ASP A 83 -26.89 -31.84 24.56
N LEU A 84 -25.58 -31.99 24.77
CA LEU A 84 -24.55 -31.17 24.14
C LEU A 84 -24.46 -31.41 22.63
N ILE A 85 -24.45 -32.66 22.16
CA ILE A 85 -24.49 -32.98 20.72
C ILE A 85 -25.74 -32.38 20.08
N ASN A 86 -26.91 -32.55 20.72
CA ASN A 86 -28.17 -32.01 20.23
C ASN A 86 -28.19 -30.48 20.18
N PHE A 87 -27.59 -29.81 21.17
CA PHE A 87 -27.43 -28.35 21.16
C PHE A 87 -26.59 -27.88 19.98
N CYS A 88 -25.61 -28.68 19.54
CA CYS A 88 -24.74 -28.37 18.41
C CYS A 88 -25.41 -28.58 17.03
N ASN A 89 -26.64 -29.13 16.98
CA ASN A 89 -27.38 -29.44 15.75
C ASN A 89 -27.78 -28.19 14.94
N GLU A 90 -28.04 -28.37 13.64
CA GLU A 90 -28.48 -27.37 12.66
C GLU A 90 -29.66 -26.51 13.14
N ASP A 91 -30.65 -27.12 13.81
CA ASP A 91 -31.84 -26.42 14.30
C ASP A 91 -31.59 -25.65 15.63
N GLY A 92 -30.42 -25.84 16.24
CA GLY A 92 -30.00 -25.21 17.50
C GLY A 92 -28.92 -24.14 17.29
N PHE A 93 -27.65 -24.56 17.31
CA PHE A 93 -26.48 -23.68 17.17
C PHE A 93 -25.69 -23.89 15.86
N GLY A 94 -26.04 -24.91 15.05
CA GLY A 94 -25.58 -25.04 13.65
C GLY A 94 -24.07 -25.12 13.49
N ILE A 95 -23.43 -25.79 14.45
CA ILE A 95 -21.99 -25.98 14.50
C ILE A 95 -21.58 -27.30 13.82
N LEU A 96 -22.37 -28.35 14.04
CA LEU A 96 -22.15 -29.67 13.47
C LEU A 96 -23.20 -29.91 12.38
N SER A 97 -22.75 -30.47 11.25
CA SER A 97 -23.64 -30.97 10.21
C SER A 97 -24.41 -32.21 10.69
N ARG A 98 -25.52 -32.52 10.02
CA ARG A 98 -26.28 -33.77 10.29
C ARG A 98 -25.44 -35.04 10.21
N TYR A 99 -24.43 -35.04 9.35
CA TYR A 99 -23.49 -36.16 9.23
C TYR A 99 -22.61 -36.25 10.47
N GLU A 100 -21.96 -35.15 10.87
CA GLU A 100 -21.09 -35.11 12.06
C GLU A 100 -21.84 -35.50 13.34
N ILE A 101 -23.09 -35.08 13.48
CA ILE A 101 -23.94 -35.45 14.62
C ILE A 101 -24.16 -36.95 14.69
N LYS A 102 -24.53 -37.58 13.57
CA LYS A 102 -24.73 -39.04 13.53
C LYS A 102 -23.47 -39.80 13.89
N GLU A 103 -22.31 -39.35 13.42
CA GLU A 103 -21.03 -39.97 13.74
C GLU A 103 -20.69 -39.82 15.24
N LEU A 104 -20.94 -38.64 15.84
CA LEU A 104 -20.73 -38.43 17.28
C LEU A 104 -21.71 -39.21 18.15
N GLU A 105 -22.99 -39.27 17.77
CA GLU A 105 -24.01 -40.09 18.43
C GLU A 105 -23.61 -41.57 18.39
N TYR A 106 -23.16 -42.06 17.24
CA TYR A 106 -22.70 -43.44 17.09
C TYR A 106 -21.47 -43.73 17.97
N CYS A 107 -20.49 -42.81 18.03
CA CYS A 107 -19.34 -42.94 18.93
C CYS A 107 -19.77 -42.98 20.41
N PHE A 108 -20.76 -42.17 20.79
CA PHE A 108 -21.31 -42.16 22.14
C PHE A 108 -22.07 -43.45 22.49
N ASP A 109 -22.85 -43.97 21.54
CA ASP A 109 -23.57 -45.24 21.72
C ASP A 109 -22.59 -46.41 21.88
N LEU A 110 -21.51 -46.46 21.08
CA LEU A 110 -20.42 -47.43 21.27
C LEU A 110 -19.78 -47.32 22.66
N ARG A 111 -19.49 -46.10 23.12
CA ARG A 111 -18.96 -45.87 24.47
C ARG A 111 -19.91 -46.39 25.54
N ASN A 112 -21.22 -46.18 25.41
CA ASN A 112 -22.20 -46.68 26.37
C ASN A 112 -22.26 -48.21 26.37
N SER A 113 -22.29 -48.84 25.19
CA SER A 113 -22.24 -50.30 25.07
C SER A 113 -21.00 -50.90 25.74
N PHE A 114 -19.83 -50.25 25.62
CA PHE A 114 -18.58 -50.77 26.18
C PHE A 114 -18.32 -50.40 27.65
N ALA A 115 -18.96 -49.34 28.16
CA ALA A 115 -18.89 -48.95 29.58
C ALA A 115 -19.78 -49.83 30.47
N HIS A 116 -20.76 -50.53 29.89
CA HIS A 116 -21.58 -51.52 30.58
C HIS A 116 -21.13 -52.95 30.25
N PRO A 117 -21.49 -53.95 31.09
CA PRO A 117 -21.23 -55.35 30.78
C PRO A 117 -22.10 -55.83 29.60
N SER A 118 -21.72 -55.45 28.37
CA SER A 118 -22.30 -55.97 27.14
C SER A 118 -21.44 -57.11 26.59
N GLU A 119 -22.11 -58.05 25.92
CA GLU A 119 -21.46 -59.13 25.15
C GLU A 119 -20.82 -58.60 23.84
N GLU A 120 -20.98 -57.31 23.54
CA GLU A 120 -20.42 -56.73 22.32
C GLU A 120 -18.89 -56.64 22.41
N GLU A 121 -18.22 -57.27 21.43
CA GLU A 121 -16.78 -57.21 21.29
C GLU A 121 -16.34 -55.85 20.74
N CYS A 122 -15.36 -55.24 21.42
CA CYS A 122 -14.68 -54.03 20.97
C CYS A 122 -13.40 -54.43 20.24
N THR A 123 -13.43 -54.39 18.90
CA THR A 123 -12.28 -54.71 18.05
C THR A 123 -11.33 -53.51 17.97
N ALA A 124 -10.09 -53.75 17.52
CA ALA A 124 -9.13 -52.69 17.23
C ALA A 124 -9.71 -51.65 16.25
N GLU A 125 -10.39 -52.10 15.19
CA GLU A 125 -11.00 -51.20 14.20
C GLU A 125 -12.06 -50.28 14.81
N LYS A 126 -12.92 -50.78 15.71
CA LYS A 126 -13.91 -49.94 16.41
C LYS A 126 -13.23 -48.88 17.28
N ALA A 127 -12.19 -49.27 18.03
CA ALA A 127 -11.44 -48.32 18.84
C ALA A 127 -10.72 -47.26 18.00
N ARG A 128 -10.10 -47.67 16.89
CA ARG A 128 -9.44 -46.75 15.96
C ARG A 128 -10.43 -45.78 15.31
N TYR A 129 -11.59 -46.27 14.92
CA TYR A 129 -12.66 -45.45 14.36
C TYR A 129 -13.10 -44.37 15.35
N VAL A 130 -13.47 -44.71 16.58
CA VAL A 130 -13.91 -43.72 17.58
C VAL A 130 -12.79 -42.73 17.91
N PHE A 131 -11.56 -43.21 18.08
CA PHE A 131 -10.38 -42.35 18.31
C PHE A 131 -10.23 -41.31 17.20
N SER A 132 -10.29 -41.75 15.94
CA SER A 132 -10.10 -40.88 14.77
C SER A 132 -11.25 -39.89 14.62
N VAL A 133 -12.50 -40.35 14.76
CA VAL A 133 -13.69 -39.49 14.61
C VAL A 133 -13.74 -38.38 15.66
N MET A 134 -13.45 -38.69 16.92
CA MET A 134 -13.45 -37.67 17.99
C MET A 134 -12.35 -36.61 17.81
N ILE A 135 -11.20 -37.00 17.23
CA ILE A 135 -10.15 -36.05 16.86
C ILE A 135 -10.58 -35.25 15.63
N ASP A 136 -10.95 -35.89 14.53
CA ASP A 136 -11.24 -35.22 13.26
C ASP A 136 -12.44 -34.26 13.36
N LEU A 137 -13.52 -34.66 14.03
CA LEU A 137 -14.75 -33.87 14.08
C LEU A 137 -14.74 -32.78 15.14
N VAL A 138 -13.99 -32.99 16.22
CA VAL A 138 -13.97 -32.08 17.38
C VAL A 138 -12.57 -31.57 17.65
N SER A 139 -11.64 -32.44 17.99
CA SER A 139 -10.43 -32.05 18.75
C SER A 139 -9.28 -31.48 17.92
N SER A 140 -9.25 -31.84 16.64
CA SER A 140 -8.38 -31.26 15.62
C SER A 140 -8.87 -29.92 15.09
N LYS A 141 -10.10 -29.49 15.43
CA LYS A 141 -10.63 -28.19 15.05
C LYS A 141 -10.29 -27.18 16.14
N LYS A 142 -9.69 -26.04 15.79
CA LYS A 142 -9.33 -25.01 16.78
C LYS A 142 -10.56 -24.50 17.54
N MET A 143 -11.63 -24.18 16.82
CA MET A 143 -12.96 -23.86 17.34
C MET A 143 -14.02 -24.23 16.29
N LEU A 144 -15.28 -24.26 16.71
CA LEU A 144 -16.37 -24.86 15.95
C LEU A 144 -17.35 -23.83 15.34
N GLY A 145 -16.97 -22.54 15.26
CA GLY A 145 -17.78 -21.46 14.70
C GLY A 145 -18.37 -21.79 13.33
N GLY A 146 -19.66 -22.12 13.33
CA GLY A 146 -20.44 -22.49 12.16
C GLY A 146 -21.11 -21.31 11.47
N TYR A 147 -22.13 -21.61 10.69
CA TYR A 147 -22.95 -20.63 9.98
C TYR A 147 -23.61 -19.61 10.95
N ILE A 148 -24.10 -20.08 12.10
CA ILE A 148 -24.81 -19.24 13.08
C ILE A 148 -23.86 -18.24 13.75
N TYR A 149 -22.63 -18.65 14.09
CA TYR A 149 -21.64 -17.72 14.63
C TYR A 149 -21.29 -16.63 13.60
N ILE A 150 -21.08 -17.01 12.33
CA ILE A 150 -20.83 -16.07 11.24
C ILE A 150 -21.98 -15.06 11.12
N GLU A 151 -23.24 -15.50 11.13
CA GLU A 151 -24.40 -14.61 11.09
C GLU A 151 -24.49 -13.69 12.32
N SER A 152 -24.23 -14.22 13.52
CA SER A 152 -24.18 -13.41 14.75
C SER A 152 -23.10 -12.33 14.66
N LEU A 153 -21.89 -12.73 14.26
CA LEU A 153 -20.73 -11.85 14.11
C LEU A 153 -21.01 -10.73 13.11
N ILE A 154 -21.56 -11.05 11.93
CA ILE A 154 -21.94 -10.06 10.92
C ILE A 154 -22.93 -9.03 11.51
N ASN A 155 -23.94 -9.49 12.25
CA ASN A 155 -24.91 -8.60 12.89
C ASN A 155 -24.29 -7.74 14.00
N GLN A 156 -23.28 -8.26 14.71
CA GLN A 156 -22.54 -7.50 15.72
C GLN A 156 -21.66 -6.42 15.11
N ILE A 157 -20.95 -6.71 14.01
CA ILE A 157 -20.10 -5.74 13.30
C ILE A 157 -20.92 -4.52 12.89
N GLY A 158 -22.17 -4.73 12.46
CA GLY A 158 -23.10 -3.66 12.10
C GLY A 158 -23.57 -2.76 13.25
N ARG A 159 -23.20 -3.03 14.52
CA ARG A 159 -23.58 -2.21 15.68
C ARG A 159 -22.65 -1.01 15.85
N GLN A 160 -23.20 0.11 16.31
CA GLN A 160 -22.49 1.40 16.44
C GLN A 160 -21.18 1.33 17.23
N PHE A 161 -21.09 0.48 18.26
CA PHE A 161 -19.95 0.41 19.17
C PHE A 161 -19.17 -0.92 19.06
N TYR A 162 -19.17 -1.54 17.87
CA TYR A 162 -18.40 -2.77 17.66
C TYR A 162 -16.90 -2.54 17.88
N TYR A 163 -16.36 -1.45 17.34
CA TYR A 163 -15.01 -0.97 17.67
C TYR A 163 -15.10 0.10 18.77
N PRO A 164 -14.57 -0.16 19.98
CA PRO A 164 -14.58 0.83 21.06
C PRO A 164 -13.68 2.04 20.77
N VAL A 165 -12.58 1.81 20.04
CA VAL A 165 -11.58 2.83 19.66
C VAL A 165 -11.15 2.59 18.22
N LEU A 166 -10.99 3.67 17.44
CA LEU A 166 -10.67 3.65 16.01
C LEU A 166 -9.18 3.91 15.71
N ASP A 167 -8.29 3.46 16.59
CA ASP A 167 -6.86 3.37 16.31
C ASP A 167 -6.50 2.02 15.65
N ALA A 168 -5.35 1.96 14.99
CA ALA A 168 -4.99 0.81 14.17
C ALA A 168 -4.83 -0.48 14.98
N SER A 169 -4.13 -0.41 16.11
CA SER A 169 -3.93 -1.56 17.01
C SER A 169 -5.26 -2.10 17.53
N SER A 170 -6.14 -1.24 18.04
CA SER A 170 -7.43 -1.67 18.58
C SER A 170 -8.32 -2.35 17.54
N VAL A 171 -8.37 -1.81 16.30
CA VAL A 171 -9.16 -2.41 15.22
C VAL A 171 -8.62 -3.78 14.84
N ILE A 172 -7.29 -3.91 14.70
CA ILE A 172 -6.63 -5.18 14.38
C ILE A 172 -6.88 -6.19 15.50
N ASP A 173 -6.72 -5.80 16.76
CA ASP A 173 -6.91 -6.68 17.92
C ASP A 173 -8.34 -7.19 18.04
N VAL A 174 -9.34 -6.29 17.94
CA VAL A 174 -10.76 -6.66 18.00
C VAL A 174 -11.12 -7.62 16.87
N THR A 175 -10.71 -7.31 15.64
CA THR A 175 -11.00 -8.16 14.47
C THR A 175 -10.30 -9.51 14.59
N SER A 176 -9.01 -9.51 14.93
CA SER A 176 -8.23 -10.74 15.07
C SER A 176 -8.78 -11.64 16.17
N ASN A 177 -9.26 -11.06 17.28
CA ASN A 177 -9.93 -11.81 18.33
C ASN A 177 -11.25 -12.43 17.85
N ALA A 178 -12.05 -11.72 17.06
CA ALA A 178 -13.25 -12.30 16.45
C ALA A 178 -12.91 -13.43 15.45
N LEU A 179 -11.87 -13.25 14.63
CA LEU A 179 -11.45 -14.24 13.64
C LEU A 179 -10.89 -15.53 14.26
N LYS A 180 -10.40 -15.50 15.52
CA LYS A 180 -9.99 -16.72 16.25
C LYS A 180 -11.12 -17.75 16.38
N PHE A 181 -12.37 -17.30 16.37
CA PHE A 181 -13.56 -18.16 16.51
C PHE A 181 -14.10 -18.67 15.18
N VAL A 182 -13.55 -18.21 14.04
CA VAL A 182 -13.94 -18.64 12.70
C VAL A 182 -12.85 -19.56 12.14
N ASP A 183 -13.26 -20.70 11.59
CA ASP A 183 -12.35 -21.58 10.83
C ASP A 183 -11.76 -20.79 9.65
N ASN A 184 -10.43 -20.82 9.47
CA ASN A 184 -9.76 -20.06 8.42
C ASN A 184 -10.26 -20.45 7.02
N LYS A 185 -10.68 -21.70 6.81
CA LYS A 185 -11.32 -22.17 5.56
C LYS A 185 -12.67 -21.48 5.28
N LYS A 186 -13.24 -20.77 6.25
CA LYS A 186 -14.50 -20.03 6.12
C LYS A 186 -14.31 -18.52 6.02
N TYR A 187 -13.07 -18.02 6.04
CA TYR A 187 -12.81 -16.57 5.95
C TYR A 187 -13.32 -15.97 4.64
N VAL A 188 -13.20 -16.70 3.53
CA VAL A 188 -13.71 -16.24 2.23
C VAL A 188 -15.25 -16.20 2.21
N ILE A 189 -15.91 -17.19 2.83
CA ILE A 189 -17.36 -17.19 3.02
C ILE A 189 -17.81 -16.00 3.87
N LEU A 190 -17.08 -15.72 4.96
CA LEU A 190 -17.33 -14.55 5.80
C LEU A 190 -17.13 -13.25 5.02
N LEU A 191 -16.06 -13.14 4.24
CA LEU A 191 -15.76 -11.98 3.39
C LEU A 191 -16.92 -11.71 2.42
N LYS A 192 -17.38 -12.73 1.70
CA LYS A 192 -18.51 -12.63 0.77
C LYS A 192 -19.75 -12.06 1.44
N LYS A 193 -20.13 -12.60 2.61
CA LYS A 193 -21.30 -12.12 3.34
C LYS A 193 -21.16 -10.69 3.87
N ILE A 194 -19.97 -10.30 4.32
CA ILE A 194 -19.73 -8.93 4.77
C ILE A 194 -19.76 -7.95 3.59
N LEU A 195 -19.22 -8.35 2.42
CA LEU A 195 -19.32 -7.56 1.19
C LEU A 195 -20.79 -7.33 0.77
N ASP A 196 -21.63 -8.36 0.85
CA ASP A 196 -23.07 -8.22 0.61
C ASP A 196 -23.72 -7.22 1.59
N LYS A 197 -23.34 -7.24 2.88
CA LYS A 197 -23.83 -6.25 3.85
C LYS A 197 -23.30 -4.84 3.60
N LEU A 198 -22.06 -4.70 3.16
CA LEU A 198 -21.45 -3.42 2.80
C LEU A 198 -22.18 -2.79 1.61
N ARG A 199 -22.62 -3.60 0.64
CA ARG A 199 -23.46 -3.17 -0.49
C ARG A 199 -24.80 -2.60 -0.02
N ASP A 200 -25.43 -3.23 0.96
CA ASP A 200 -26.76 -2.83 1.46
C ASP A 200 -26.75 -1.71 2.51
N ARG A 201 -25.65 -1.58 3.26
CA ARG A 201 -25.53 -0.65 4.39
C ARG A 201 -24.16 0.01 4.42
N GLU A 202 -24.14 1.34 4.42
CA GLU A 202 -22.92 2.12 4.60
C GLU A 202 -22.50 2.17 6.08
N THR A 203 -22.01 1.06 6.64
CA THR A 203 -21.34 1.07 7.96
C THR A 203 -19.84 0.91 7.79
N THR A 204 -19.07 1.87 8.31
CA THR A 204 -17.60 1.86 8.28
C THR A 204 -17.00 0.68 9.04
N ASN A 205 -17.74 0.09 9.99
CA ASN A 205 -17.31 -1.10 10.72
C ASN A 205 -17.05 -2.29 9.80
N TYR A 206 -17.85 -2.47 8.74
CA TYR A 206 -17.60 -3.51 7.74
C TYR A 206 -16.29 -3.25 6.98
N GLU A 207 -15.99 -2.00 6.62
CA GLU A 207 -14.72 -1.65 5.96
C GLU A 207 -13.52 -1.95 6.86
N TYR A 208 -13.60 -1.59 8.15
CA TYR A 208 -12.59 -1.93 9.14
C TYR A 208 -12.42 -3.45 9.30
N PHE A 209 -13.52 -4.20 9.39
CA PHE A 209 -13.44 -5.65 9.55
C PHE A 209 -12.85 -6.33 8.31
N ILE A 210 -13.29 -5.93 7.11
CA ILE A 210 -12.78 -6.43 5.83
C ILE A 210 -11.27 -6.24 5.74
N SER A 211 -10.74 -5.09 6.18
CA SER A 211 -9.30 -4.81 6.06
C SER A 211 -8.41 -5.84 6.74
N THR A 212 -8.78 -6.28 7.95
CA THR A 212 -8.01 -7.28 8.70
C THR A 212 -8.40 -8.69 8.28
N LEU A 213 -9.65 -8.92 7.86
CA LEU A 213 -10.07 -10.21 7.32
C LEU A 213 -9.29 -10.59 6.05
N ILE A 214 -9.14 -9.67 5.09
CA ILE A 214 -8.38 -9.93 3.86
C ILE A 214 -6.91 -10.26 4.17
N ASP A 215 -6.32 -9.58 5.16
CA ASP A 215 -4.95 -9.87 5.62
C ASP A 215 -4.79 -11.30 6.16
N ASN A 216 -5.84 -11.87 6.74
CA ASN A 216 -5.82 -13.23 7.29
C ASN A 216 -6.25 -14.32 6.29
N ILE A 217 -6.61 -13.98 5.05
CA ILE A 217 -6.92 -14.99 4.01
C ILE A 217 -5.62 -15.41 3.31
N ASP A 218 -5.31 -16.70 3.42
CA ASP A 218 -4.13 -17.34 2.79
C ASP A 218 -4.40 -17.80 1.35
N ASP A 219 -5.65 -18.20 1.04
CA ASP A 219 -6.05 -18.60 -0.31
C ASP A 219 -6.24 -17.35 -1.19
N ILE A 220 -5.15 -16.95 -1.86
CA ILE A 220 -5.10 -15.77 -2.71
C ILE A 220 -6.04 -15.90 -3.92
N GLU A 221 -6.21 -17.10 -4.46
CA GLU A 221 -7.09 -17.31 -5.62
C GLU A 221 -8.55 -17.10 -5.23
N GLU A 222 -8.98 -17.74 -4.14
CA GLU A 222 -10.37 -17.62 -3.66
C GLU A 222 -10.68 -16.20 -3.15
N LEU A 223 -9.70 -15.51 -2.56
CA LEU A 223 -9.78 -14.09 -2.21
C LEU A 223 -10.09 -13.22 -3.44
N ASN A 224 -9.28 -13.37 -4.50
CA ASN A 224 -9.42 -12.56 -5.70
C ASN A 224 -10.76 -12.81 -6.40
N GLN A 225 -11.19 -14.07 -6.50
CA GLN A 225 -12.50 -14.42 -7.04
C GLN A 225 -13.66 -13.81 -6.22
N THR A 226 -13.51 -13.74 -4.90
CA THR A 226 -14.57 -13.28 -4.00
C THR A 226 -14.70 -11.75 -3.96
N ILE A 227 -13.58 -11.03 -4.03
CA ILE A 227 -13.59 -9.56 -4.00
C ILE A 227 -13.89 -8.94 -5.38
N GLU A 228 -13.61 -9.67 -6.47
CA GLU A 228 -13.73 -9.17 -7.83
C GLU A 228 -15.12 -8.58 -8.17
N PRO A 229 -16.25 -9.23 -7.80
CA PRO A 229 -17.58 -8.66 -8.04
C PRO A 229 -17.76 -7.31 -7.32
N ALA A 230 -17.27 -7.19 -6.10
CA ALA A 230 -17.39 -5.97 -5.30
C ALA A 230 -16.61 -4.79 -5.90
N LEU A 231 -15.43 -5.07 -6.45
CA LEU A 231 -14.63 -4.10 -7.19
C LEU A 231 -15.31 -3.70 -8.51
N THR A 232 -15.94 -4.67 -9.19
CA THR A 232 -16.57 -4.46 -10.50
C THR A 232 -17.88 -3.68 -10.38
N GLU A 233 -18.70 -3.99 -9.39
CA GLU A 233 -19.95 -3.26 -9.09
C GLU A 233 -19.67 -1.87 -8.48
N GLY A 234 -18.47 -1.66 -7.93
CA GLY A 234 -17.98 -0.34 -7.51
C GLY A 234 -18.50 0.15 -6.16
N PHE A 235 -19.00 -0.74 -5.30
CA PHE A 235 -19.42 -0.37 -3.94
C PHE A 235 -18.25 -0.31 -2.93
N ILE A 236 -17.10 -0.91 -3.25
CA ILE A 236 -15.84 -0.64 -2.53
C ILE A 236 -15.29 0.72 -3.01
N ARG A 237 -15.22 1.70 -2.11
CA ARG A 237 -14.82 3.08 -2.42
C ARG A 237 -13.34 3.29 -2.09
N TYR A 238 -12.77 4.41 -2.56
CA TYR A 238 -11.40 4.78 -2.18
C TYR A 238 -11.23 4.94 -0.66
N SER A 239 -12.30 5.30 0.08
CA SER A 239 -12.30 5.37 1.54
C SER A 239 -11.98 4.01 2.17
N SER A 240 -12.51 2.93 1.59
CA SER A 240 -12.25 1.57 2.03
C SER A 240 -10.77 1.21 1.80
N PHE A 241 -10.21 1.55 0.63
CA PHE A 241 -8.77 1.34 0.37
C PHE A 241 -7.87 2.16 1.29
N LYS A 242 -8.29 3.36 1.68
CA LYS A 242 -7.57 4.18 2.67
C LYS A 242 -7.52 3.47 4.03
N ILE A 243 -8.61 2.85 4.45
CA ILE A 243 -8.67 2.07 5.69
C ILE A 243 -7.76 0.84 5.58
N ILE A 244 -7.86 0.09 4.48
CA ILE A 244 -7.04 -1.10 4.23
C ILE A 244 -5.56 -0.73 4.27
N TYR A 245 -5.13 0.29 3.52
CA TYR A 245 -3.73 0.70 3.48
C TYR A 245 -3.20 1.16 4.84
N ARG A 246 -4.01 1.90 5.62
CA ARG A 246 -3.61 2.37 6.96
C ARG A 246 -3.38 1.22 7.94
N LEU A 247 -4.14 0.12 7.82
CA LEU A 247 -4.07 -1.00 8.74
C LEU A 247 -3.06 -2.05 8.28
N HIS A 248 -3.10 -2.41 6.99
CA HIS A 248 -2.32 -3.48 6.39
C HIS A 248 -1.88 -3.09 4.97
N PRO A 249 -0.79 -2.32 4.80
CA PRO A 249 -0.35 -1.87 3.47
C PRO A 249 0.06 -3.01 2.54
N ASP A 250 0.71 -4.04 3.08
CA ASP A 250 1.20 -5.19 2.29
C ASP A 250 0.06 -6.07 1.73
N VAL A 251 -1.18 -5.93 2.22
CA VAL A 251 -2.35 -6.64 1.69
C VAL A 251 -2.54 -6.39 0.19
N PHE A 252 -2.17 -5.21 -0.31
CA PHE A 252 -2.31 -4.92 -1.73
C PHE A 252 -1.45 -5.83 -2.62
N GLN A 253 -0.40 -6.44 -2.07
CA GLN A 253 0.43 -7.42 -2.78
C GLN A 253 -0.30 -8.76 -3.00
N LYS A 254 -1.42 -9.02 -2.30
CA LYS A 254 -2.24 -10.23 -2.48
C LYS A 254 -3.22 -10.16 -3.66
N PHE A 255 -3.50 -8.98 -4.22
CA PHE A 255 -4.42 -8.87 -5.34
C PHE A 255 -3.73 -9.27 -6.64
N ASP A 256 -4.42 -10.03 -7.50
CA ASP A 256 -3.94 -10.35 -8.83
C ASP A 256 -3.87 -9.09 -9.72
N SER A 257 -3.31 -9.23 -10.93
CA SER A 257 -3.13 -8.10 -11.83
C SER A 257 -4.44 -7.48 -12.34
N ILE A 258 -5.53 -8.27 -12.38
CA ILE A 258 -6.86 -7.81 -12.84
C ILE A 258 -7.48 -6.93 -11.75
N ASN A 259 -7.55 -7.44 -10.52
CA ASN A 259 -8.10 -6.72 -9.38
C ASN A 259 -7.23 -5.51 -9.01
N SER A 260 -5.90 -5.61 -9.12
CA SER A 260 -4.99 -4.48 -8.93
C SER A 260 -5.32 -3.33 -9.89
N GLN A 261 -5.54 -3.64 -11.17
CA GLN A 261 -5.95 -2.63 -12.16
C GLN A 261 -7.33 -2.03 -11.85
N LYS A 262 -8.29 -2.83 -11.39
CA LYS A 262 -9.61 -2.32 -10.96
C LYS A 262 -9.48 -1.37 -9.77
N ILE A 263 -8.66 -1.72 -8.78
CA ILE A 263 -8.39 -0.87 -7.60
C ILE A 263 -7.75 0.45 -8.03
N LEU A 264 -6.71 0.42 -8.89
CA LEU A 264 -6.09 1.64 -9.42
C LEU A 264 -7.11 2.53 -10.14
N ARG A 265 -7.99 1.96 -10.98
CA ARG A 265 -9.04 2.72 -11.66
C ARG A 265 -10.02 3.40 -10.70
N ILE A 266 -10.36 2.76 -9.58
CA ILE A 266 -11.21 3.38 -8.55
C ILE A 266 -10.48 4.57 -7.91
N LEU A 267 -9.16 4.46 -7.70
CA LEU A 267 -8.32 5.51 -7.13
C LEU A 267 -8.03 6.67 -8.09
N LEU A 268 -8.30 6.53 -9.38
CA LEU A 268 -8.21 7.64 -10.35
C LEU A 268 -9.38 8.65 -10.26
N LYS A 269 -10.40 8.37 -9.45
CA LYS A 269 -11.52 9.31 -9.26
C LYS A 269 -11.01 10.60 -8.60
N PRO A 270 -11.50 11.79 -9.01
CA PRO A 270 -11.02 13.08 -8.50
C PRO A 270 -11.10 13.27 -6.97
N SER A 271 -11.98 12.53 -6.30
CA SER A 271 -12.14 12.57 -4.84
C SER A 271 -11.11 11.74 -4.08
N ALA A 272 -10.36 10.86 -4.75
CA ALA A 272 -9.35 10.04 -4.12
C ALA A 272 -8.04 10.81 -3.92
N PRO A 273 -7.35 10.66 -2.77
CA PRO A 273 -6.06 11.30 -2.56
C PRO A 273 -4.98 10.72 -3.50
N LYS A 274 -4.27 11.59 -4.24
CA LYS A 274 -3.15 11.20 -5.11
C LYS A 274 -2.04 10.42 -4.38
N GLN A 275 -1.79 10.77 -3.11
CA GLN A 275 -0.84 10.05 -2.26
C GLN A 275 -1.23 8.58 -2.09
N LEU A 276 -2.52 8.31 -1.81
CA LEU A 276 -3.03 6.95 -1.66
C LEU A 276 -2.91 6.15 -2.96
N LEU A 277 -3.14 6.80 -4.11
CA LEU A 277 -2.92 6.19 -5.42
C LEU A 277 -1.46 5.74 -5.59
N CYS A 278 -0.49 6.62 -5.29
CA CYS A 278 0.94 6.30 -5.41
C CYS A 278 1.40 5.27 -4.38
N ASP A 279 0.88 5.33 -3.16
CA ASP A 279 1.12 4.36 -2.09
C ASP A 279 0.71 2.95 -2.52
N ILE A 280 -0.53 2.79 -3.01
CA ILE A 280 -1.05 1.50 -3.45
C ILE A 280 -0.39 1.04 -4.75
N PHE A 281 -0.11 1.95 -5.69
CA PHE A 281 0.65 1.64 -6.90
C PHE A 281 2.03 1.06 -6.57
N GLN A 282 2.72 1.64 -5.58
CA GLN A 282 4.01 1.13 -5.12
C GLN A 282 3.90 -0.33 -4.61
N GLU A 283 2.86 -0.64 -3.84
CA GLU A 283 2.62 -2.00 -3.36
C GLU A 283 2.35 -2.98 -4.51
N PHE A 284 1.54 -2.58 -5.51
CA PHE A 284 1.28 -3.43 -6.66
C PHE A 284 2.53 -3.69 -7.50
N VAL A 285 3.39 -2.70 -7.71
CA VAL A 285 4.61 -2.86 -8.52
C VAL A 285 5.65 -3.78 -7.86
N LYS A 286 5.57 -4.01 -6.55
CA LYS A 286 6.43 -5.01 -5.87
C LYS A 286 6.17 -6.42 -6.42
N VAL A 287 4.92 -6.75 -6.73
CA VAL A 287 4.49 -8.09 -7.17
C VAL A 287 4.15 -8.18 -8.66
N HIS A 288 3.65 -7.10 -9.26
CA HIS A 288 3.23 -7.05 -10.66
C HIS A 288 4.25 -6.30 -11.51
N LYS A 289 4.92 -7.01 -12.43
CA LYS A 289 5.87 -6.40 -13.37
C LYS A 289 5.28 -6.04 -14.74
N ASN A 290 3.99 -6.30 -14.94
CA ASN A 290 3.31 -6.20 -16.22
C ASN A 290 1.93 -5.51 -16.11
N LEU A 291 1.83 -4.44 -15.33
CA LEU A 291 0.65 -3.58 -15.33
C LEU A 291 0.42 -2.99 -16.74
N SER A 292 -0.85 -2.78 -17.11
CA SER A 292 -1.17 -2.31 -18.46
C SER A 292 -0.64 -0.89 -18.73
N GLU A 293 -0.13 -0.66 -19.94
CA GLU A 293 0.37 0.67 -20.33
C GLU A 293 -0.75 1.74 -20.27
N GLN A 294 -2.01 1.32 -20.50
CA GLN A 294 -3.16 2.21 -20.33
C GLN A 294 -3.33 2.68 -18.89
N ILE A 295 -3.22 1.80 -17.89
CA ILE A 295 -3.37 2.25 -16.49
C ILE A 295 -2.24 3.18 -16.07
N ILE A 296 -1.02 2.94 -16.58
CA ILE A 296 0.14 3.80 -16.33
C ILE A 296 -0.09 5.19 -16.95
N GLN A 297 -0.62 5.23 -18.18
CA GLN A 297 -1.00 6.49 -18.82
C GLN A 297 -2.10 7.22 -18.04
N ASP A 298 -3.16 6.53 -17.62
CA ASP A 298 -4.27 7.13 -16.88
C ASP A 298 -3.81 7.72 -15.53
N ILE A 299 -2.88 7.03 -14.82
CA ILE A 299 -2.26 7.56 -13.59
C ILE A 299 -1.45 8.81 -13.90
N CYS A 300 -0.60 8.78 -14.93
CA CYS A 300 0.21 9.93 -15.31
C CYS A 300 -0.68 11.15 -15.60
N GLU A 301 -1.75 10.99 -16.37
CA GLU A 301 -2.68 12.07 -16.69
C GLU A 301 -3.42 12.58 -15.45
N ASN A 302 -3.83 11.70 -14.55
CA ASN A 302 -4.51 12.07 -13.30
C ASN A 302 -3.61 12.90 -12.36
N LEU A 303 -2.30 12.66 -12.38
CA LEU A 303 -1.34 13.38 -11.57
C LEU A 303 -1.02 14.77 -12.13
N ILE A 304 -1.21 15.01 -13.44
CA ILE A 304 -1.06 16.32 -14.06
C ILE A 304 -2.34 17.13 -13.85
N LYS A 305 -2.24 18.24 -13.10
CA LYS A 305 -3.37 19.17 -12.98
C LYS A 305 -3.35 20.15 -14.15
N GLU A 306 -4.47 20.24 -14.86
CA GLU A 306 -4.70 21.23 -15.90
C GLU A 306 -5.48 22.42 -15.32
N ASP A 307 -5.03 23.64 -15.62
CA ASP A 307 -5.64 24.87 -15.12
C ASP A 307 -5.46 26.02 -16.14
N ASN A 308 -6.17 27.12 -15.96
CA ASN A 308 -6.15 28.27 -16.87
C ASN A 308 -5.86 29.56 -16.11
N ASP A 309 -4.97 30.39 -16.64
CA ASP A 309 -4.75 31.76 -16.17
C ASP A 309 -5.03 32.79 -17.28
N SER A 310 -4.81 34.07 -16.98
CA SER A 310 -5.02 35.17 -17.95
C SER A 310 -4.16 35.07 -19.21
N TYR A 311 -3.14 34.20 -19.22
CA TYR A 311 -2.21 33.99 -20.33
C TYR A 311 -2.44 32.66 -21.06
N GLY A 312 -3.39 31.85 -20.58
CA GLY A 312 -3.85 30.63 -21.23
C GLY A 312 -3.77 29.39 -20.34
N LYS A 313 -3.78 28.24 -20.99
CA LYS A 313 -3.75 26.93 -20.35
C LYS A 313 -2.35 26.59 -19.85
N PHE A 314 -2.27 26.15 -18.60
CA PHE A 314 -1.04 25.65 -18.00
C PHE A 314 -1.26 24.31 -17.29
N TYR A 315 -0.15 23.64 -17.02
CA TYR A 315 -0.14 22.37 -16.29
C TYR A 315 0.64 22.54 -14.99
N GLU A 316 0.29 21.75 -13.99
CA GLU A 316 0.89 21.79 -12.67
C GLU A 316 1.25 20.36 -12.26
N LEU A 317 2.50 20.17 -11.86
CA LEU A 317 3.04 18.93 -11.33
C LEU A 317 3.14 19.02 -9.81
N ASP A 318 3.00 17.88 -9.14
CA ASP A 318 3.17 17.80 -7.69
C ASP A 318 4.22 16.74 -7.30
N LYS A 319 4.45 16.59 -6.00
CA LYS A 319 5.42 15.64 -5.45
C LYS A 319 5.02 14.18 -5.74
N GLU A 320 3.73 13.89 -5.88
CA GLU A 320 3.25 12.55 -6.21
C GLU A 320 3.55 12.20 -7.66
N MET A 321 3.51 13.17 -8.60
CA MET A 321 4.03 12.96 -9.96
C MET A 321 5.50 12.54 -9.95
N LYS A 322 6.36 13.27 -9.23
CA LYS A 322 7.78 12.91 -9.08
C LYS A 322 7.95 11.50 -8.52
N ARG A 323 7.18 11.16 -7.48
CA ARG A 323 7.21 9.86 -6.82
C ARG A 323 6.76 8.73 -7.76
N PHE A 324 5.66 8.93 -8.47
CA PHE A 324 5.12 7.98 -9.44
C PHE A 324 6.14 7.65 -10.53
N LEU A 325 6.73 8.67 -11.16
CA LEU A 325 7.74 8.48 -12.21
C LEU A 325 8.98 7.74 -11.69
N ARG A 326 9.40 8.02 -10.45
CA ARG A 326 10.48 7.27 -9.79
C ARG A 326 10.11 5.79 -9.59
N ILE A 327 8.92 5.50 -9.06
CA ILE A 327 8.45 4.11 -8.88
C ILE A 327 8.40 3.39 -10.23
N LEU A 328 7.86 4.05 -11.27
CA LEU A 328 7.78 3.50 -12.62
C LEU A 328 9.18 3.19 -13.16
N TYR A 329 10.13 4.10 -12.99
CA TYR A 329 11.51 3.94 -13.48
C TYR A 329 12.28 2.84 -12.74
N GLU A 330 12.23 2.84 -11.40
CA GLU A 330 13.05 1.96 -10.55
C GLU A 330 12.47 0.56 -10.40
N HIS A 331 11.15 0.39 -10.51
CA HIS A 331 10.49 -0.85 -10.08
C HIS A 331 9.58 -1.51 -11.11
N LEU A 332 9.14 -0.82 -12.17
CA LEU A 332 8.22 -1.38 -13.17
C LEU A 332 8.80 -1.39 -14.59
N SER A 333 8.99 -0.22 -15.20
CA SER A 333 9.50 -0.07 -16.56
C SER A 333 10.21 1.27 -16.73
N LYS A 334 11.54 1.21 -16.81
CA LYS A 334 12.40 2.36 -17.13
C LYS A 334 12.02 3.01 -18.46
N GLU A 335 11.73 2.20 -19.47
CA GLU A 335 11.34 2.68 -20.81
C GLU A 335 10.04 3.47 -20.77
N SER A 336 9.01 2.94 -20.10
CA SER A 336 7.72 3.64 -19.94
C SER A 336 7.90 4.94 -19.15
N ALA A 337 8.70 4.93 -18.08
CA ALA A 337 9.01 6.15 -17.32
C ALA A 337 9.67 7.22 -18.17
N ILE A 338 10.70 6.85 -18.95
CA ILE A 338 11.39 7.77 -19.87
C ILE A 338 10.40 8.34 -20.88
N GLN A 339 9.55 7.50 -21.50
CA GLN A 339 8.56 7.96 -22.46
C GLN A 339 7.59 8.98 -21.84
N LYS A 340 7.12 8.76 -20.61
CA LYS A 340 6.26 9.73 -19.91
C LYS A 340 7.00 11.04 -19.62
N ILE A 341 8.26 10.95 -19.17
CA ILE A 341 9.08 12.15 -18.92
C ILE A 341 9.31 12.92 -20.22
N GLU A 342 9.63 12.26 -21.33
CA GLU A 342 9.80 12.90 -22.64
C GLU A 342 8.54 13.64 -23.06
N ASN A 343 7.35 13.04 -22.87
CA ASN A 343 6.09 13.71 -23.16
C ASN A 343 5.89 14.98 -22.30
N ILE A 344 6.31 14.95 -21.04
CA ILE A 344 6.28 16.13 -20.16
C ILE A 344 7.27 17.19 -20.65
N VAL A 345 8.49 16.80 -21.01
CA VAL A 345 9.54 17.69 -21.54
C VAL A 345 9.11 18.35 -22.85
N ASP A 346 8.52 17.58 -23.77
CA ASP A 346 8.01 18.11 -25.03
C ASP A 346 6.82 19.05 -24.82
N THR A 347 5.93 18.72 -23.86
CA THR A 347 4.84 19.63 -23.45
C THR A 347 5.40 20.92 -22.84
N PHE A 348 6.46 20.83 -22.02
CA PHE A 348 7.09 21.98 -21.41
C PHE A 348 7.67 22.92 -22.45
N LYS A 349 8.22 22.42 -23.56
CA LYS A 349 8.77 23.24 -24.64
C LYS A 349 7.76 24.30 -25.11
N ASP A 350 6.54 23.88 -25.41
CA ASP A 350 5.55 24.75 -26.03
C ASP A 350 4.61 25.41 -25.02
N LYS A 351 4.40 24.78 -23.86
CA LYS A 351 3.39 25.21 -22.88
C LYS A 351 4.03 25.61 -21.56
N LYS A 352 3.21 26.17 -20.66
CA LYS A 352 3.61 26.49 -19.28
C LYS A 352 3.36 25.26 -18.40
N ILE A 353 4.40 24.80 -17.71
CA ILE A 353 4.30 23.77 -16.68
C ILE A 353 4.87 24.35 -15.39
N LYS A 354 4.05 24.37 -14.33
CA LYS A 354 4.48 24.69 -12.98
C LYS A 354 5.09 23.46 -12.31
N SER A 355 6.11 23.69 -11.51
CA SER A 355 6.87 22.68 -10.77
C SER A 355 7.59 21.67 -11.66
N ILE A 356 8.10 22.13 -12.80
CA ILE A 356 8.97 21.33 -13.69
C ILE A 356 10.33 21.06 -13.04
N ASN A 357 10.74 21.90 -12.08
CA ASN A 357 11.93 21.66 -11.24
C ASN A 357 11.91 20.27 -10.60
N LEU A 358 10.73 19.74 -10.23
CA LEU A 358 10.59 18.39 -9.69
C LEU A 358 11.08 17.30 -10.66
N ILE A 359 10.85 17.47 -11.96
CA ILE A 359 11.30 16.56 -13.01
C ILE A 359 12.80 16.72 -13.25
N ILE A 360 13.32 17.96 -13.22
CA ILE A 360 14.77 18.22 -13.29
C ILE A 360 15.49 17.50 -12.14
N SER A 361 15.08 17.73 -10.90
CA SER A 361 15.67 17.06 -9.74
C SER A 361 15.51 15.54 -9.80
N LEU A 362 14.39 15.02 -10.34
CA LEU A 362 14.22 13.58 -10.54
C LEU A 362 15.26 13.03 -11.53
N LEU A 363 15.43 13.68 -12.68
CA LEU A 363 16.37 13.23 -13.71
C LEU A 363 17.82 13.29 -13.22
N PHE A 364 18.19 14.28 -12.41
CA PHE A 364 19.46 14.28 -11.68
C PHE A 364 19.59 13.10 -10.73
N ASP A 365 18.58 12.86 -9.88
CA ASP A 365 18.59 11.72 -8.96
C ASP A 365 18.73 10.37 -9.71
N LEU A 366 18.15 10.25 -10.91
CA LEU A 366 18.20 9.06 -11.77
C LEU A 366 19.42 8.99 -12.69
N LYS A 367 20.26 10.04 -12.73
CA LYS A 367 21.43 10.18 -13.60
C LYS A 367 21.13 10.08 -15.11
N GLU A 368 19.98 10.59 -15.53
CA GLU A 368 19.53 10.62 -16.93
C GLU A 368 20.06 11.87 -17.67
N ASN A 369 21.38 11.95 -17.82
CA ASN A 369 22.09 13.16 -18.27
C ASN A 369 21.59 13.75 -19.60
N VAL A 370 21.21 12.90 -20.56
CA VAL A 370 20.72 13.36 -21.88
C VAL A 370 19.39 14.12 -21.73
N LEU A 371 18.46 13.58 -20.94
CA LEU A 371 17.17 14.21 -20.70
C LEU A 371 17.29 15.45 -19.80
N VAL A 372 18.18 15.40 -18.79
CA VAL A 372 18.54 16.59 -18.01
C VAL A 372 18.99 17.70 -18.94
N LYS A 373 19.95 17.43 -19.83
CA LYS A 373 20.48 18.45 -20.74
C LYS A 373 19.39 19.05 -21.62
N LYS A 374 18.57 18.21 -22.26
CA LYS A 374 17.42 18.64 -23.07
C LYS A 374 16.48 19.57 -22.28
N LEU A 375 16.17 19.21 -21.04
CA LEU A 375 15.25 19.98 -20.20
C LEU A 375 15.87 21.31 -19.71
N LEU A 376 17.14 21.32 -19.34
CA LEU A 376 17.87 22.54 -18.98
C LEU A 376 17.97 23.50 -20.17
N ASP A 377 18.24 23.00 -21.38
CA ASP A 377 18.31 23.83 -22.58
C ASP A 377 16.95 24.49 -22.89
N ILE A 378 15.85 23.76 -22.76
CA ILE A 378 14.49 24.33 -22.88
C ILE A 378 14.24 25.40 -21.80
N LEU A 379 14.65 25.14 -20.55
CA LEU A 379 14.49 26.09 -19.46
C LEU A 379 15.26 27.39 -19.73
N LYS A 380 16.51 27.28 -20.15
CA LYS A 380 17.38 28.39 -20.56
C LYS A 380 16.78 29.23 -21.67
N GLU A 381 16.29 28.59 -22.74
CA GLU A 381 15.62 29.28 -23.86
C GLU A 381 14.40 30.07 -23.39
N LYS A 382 13.63 29.52 -22.44
CA LYS A 382 12.46 30.21 -21.89
C LYS A 382 12.84 31.39 -20.99
N ILE A 383 13.89 31.28 -20.18
CA ILE A 383 14.37 32.36 -19.30
C ILE A 383 14.64 33.64 -20.11
N ILE A 384 15.34 33.54 -21.25
CA ILE A 384 15.65 34.72 -22.08
C ILE A 384 14.52 35.13 -23.03
N SER A 385 13.36 34.48 -22.98
CA SER A 385 12.22 34.81 -23.84
C SER A 385 11.80 36.27 -23.65
N GLN A 386 11.55 36.99 -24.75
CA GLN A 386 10.99 38.35 -24.71
C GLN A 386 9.52 38.36 -24.24
N THR A 387 8.89 37.19 -24.13
CA THR A 387 7.54 37.06 -23.62
C THR A 387 7.58 36.86 -22.10
N TYR A 388 7.16 37.87 -21.34
CA TYR A 388 7.15 37.80 -19.86
C TYR A 388 6.37 36.60 -19.30
N SER A 389 5.27 36.21 -19.94
CA SER A 389 4.49 35.02 -19.55
C SER A 389 5.20 33.68 -19.79
N LYS A 390 6.37 33.69 -20.47
CA LYS A 390 7.28 32.54 -20.62
C LYS A 390 8.53 32.68 -19.76
N SER A 391 9.15 33.86 -19.76
CA SER A 391 10.39 34.14 -19.03
C SER A 391 10.20 34.10 -17.51
N ASN A 392 9.22 34.82 -16.98
CA ASN A 392 9.02 34.90 -15.52
C ASN A 392 8.73 33.52 -14.90
N PRO A 393 7.82 32.68 -15.45
CA PRO A 393 7.62 31.33 -14.91
C PRO A 393 8.87 30.46 -15.01
N ALA A 394 9.64 30.53 -16.10
CA ALA A 394 10.86 29.74 -16.22
C ALA A 394 11.92 30.12 -15.16
N ILE A 395 12.00 31.41 -14.81
CA ILE A 395 12.88 31.88 -13.74
C ILE A 395 12.37 31.43 -12.37
N GLU A 396 11.05 31.46 -12.15
CA GLU A 396 10.44 30.92 -10.93
C GLU A 396 10.78 29.42 -10.77
N GLU A 397 10.66 28.62 -11.85
CA GLU A 397 11.05 27.21 -11.83
C GLU A 397 12.55 27.00 -11.55
N PHE A 398 13.42 27.86 -12.09
CA PHE A 398 14.85 27.83 -11.78
C PHE A 398 15.12 28.12 -10.30
N CYS A 399 14.41 29.08 -9.70
CA CYS A 399 14.57 29.43 -8.28
C CYS A 399 14.17 28.30 -7.32
N GLU A 400 13.32 27.37 -7.78
CA GLU A 400 12.89 26.20 -7.01
C GLU A 400 13.89 25.02 -7.11
N LEU A 401 15.03 25.19 -7.79
CA LEU A 401 16.12 24.21 -7.79
C LEU A 401 16.87 24.22 -6.45
N MET A 402 17.23 23.04 -5.97
CA MET A 402 17.92 22.87 -4.68
C MET A 402 19.45 22.88 -4.88
N PRO A 403 20.25 23.17 -3.83
CA PRO A 403 21.72 23.10 -3.89
C PRO A 403 22.27 21.80 -4.51
N LYS A 404 21.67 20.66 -4.14
CA LYS A 404 22.03 19.34 -4.69
C LYS A 404 21.81 19.20 -6.21
N ASP A 405 20.93 19.99 -6.80
CA ASP A 405 20.66 19.97 -8.24
C ASP A 405 21.79 20.72 -8.96
N PHE A 406 22.27 21.84 -8.40
CA PHE A 406 23.44 22.56 -8.90
C PHE A 406 24.74 21.75 -8.74
N ASP A 407 24.88 20.96 -7.68
CA ASP A 407 26.02 20.03 -7.51
C ASP A 407 26.12 19.01 -8.66
N CYS A 408 25.01 18.70 -9.33
CA CYS A 408 24.93 17.77 -10.45
C CYS A 408 25.05 18.44 -11.83
N MET A 409 25.07 19.77 -11.90
CA MET A 409 25.16 20.52 -13.16
C MET A 409 26.60 20.65 -13.65
N GLU A 410 26.77 20.68 -14.98
CA GLU A 410 28.05 21.04 -15.59
C GLU A 410 28.32 22.55 -15.40
N SER A 411 29.60 22.95 -15.29
CA SER A 411 29.98 24.37 -15.15
C SER A 411 29.40 25.24 -16.27
N ILE A 412 29.32 24.72 -17.51
CA ILE A 412 28.73 25.43 -18.64
C ILE A 412 27.25 25.78 -18.40
N ASP A 413 26.49 24.86 -17.81
CA ASP A 413 25.06 25.08 -17.54
C ASP A 413 24.85 26.14 -16.46
N ILE A 414 25.67 26.09 -15.40
CA ILE A 414 25.68 27.09 -14.33
C ILE A 414 25.99 28.49 -14.90
N LEU A 415 26.99 28.59 -15.76
CA LEU A 415 27.38 29.87 -16.39
C LEU A 415 26.30 30.38 -17.36
N ASP A 416 25.68 29.50 -18.14
CA ASP A 416 24.58 29.88 -19.03
C ASP A 416 23.41 30.46 -18.21
N PHE A 417 22.99 29.80 -17.13
CA PHE A 417 21.93 30.32 -16.26
C PHE A 417 22.29 31.67 -15.65
N PHE A 418 23.53 31.85 -15.20
CA PHE A 418 24.02 33.13 -14.70
C PHE A 418 23.84 34.25 -15.72
N PHE A 419 24.36 34.08 -16.94
CA PHE A 419 24.24 35.11 -17.97
C PHE A 419 22.80 35.31 -18.45
N PHE A 420 22.01 34.24 -18.53
CA PHE A 420 20.63 34.30 -19.02
C PHE A 420 19.70 34.99 -18.02
N ILE A 421 19.92 34.84 -16.71
CA ILE A 421 19.20 35.58 -15.67
C ILE A 421 19.56 37.07 -15.73
N ILE A 422 20.84 37.41 -15.90
CA ILE A 422 21.29 38.79 -16.07
C ILE A 422 20.64 39.42 -17.31
N GLU A 423 20.63 38.70 -18.43
CA GLU A 423 19.99 39.16 -19.66
C GLU A 423 18.48 39.32 -19.50
N ALA A 424 17.80 38.37 -18.84
CA ALA A 424 16.38 38.46 -18.57
C ALA A 424 16.04 39.68 -17.68
N SER A 425 16.88 39.95 -16.67
CA SER A 425 16.80 41.15 -15.83
C SER A 425 16.91 42.42 -16.67
N GLU A 426 17.89 42.52 -17.56
CA GLU A 426 18.03 43.69 -18.43
C GLU A 426 16.87 43.87 -19.41
N ARG A 427 16.24 42.75 -19.83
CA ARG A 427 15.02 42.76 -20.65
C ARG A 427 13.75 43.10 -19.86
N GLY A 428 13.86 43.40 -18.56
CA GLY A 428 12.76 43.84 -17.71
C GLY A 428 11.98 42.71 -17.03
N SER A 429 12.52 41.49 -16.97
CA SER A 429 11.88 40.40 -16.23
C SER A 429 11.79 40.74 -14.75
N THR A 430 10.56 40.80 -14.25
CA THR A 430 10.28 41.07 -12.83
C THR A 430 10.72 39.95 -11.90
N SER A 431 10.82 38.70 -12.41
CA SER A 431 11.32 37.56 -11.64
C SER A 431 12.86 37.51 -11.62
N ALA A 432 13.52 38.07 -12.64
CA ALA A 432 14.98 38.15 -12.70
C ALA A 432 15.57 39.27 -11.82
N HIS A 433 14.92 40.44 -11.76
CA HIS A 433 15.47 41.61 -11.03
C HIS A 433 15.86 41.29 -9.58
N PRO A 434 15.01 40.63 -8.75
CA PRO A 434 15.36 40.37 -7.35
C PRO A 434 16.57 39.43 -7.22
N ILE A 435 16.76 38.52 -8.18
CA ILE A 435 17.89 37.58 -8.21
C ILE A 435 19.18 38.36 -8.49
N VAL A 436 19.17 39.25 -9.48
CA VAL A 436 20.35 40.06 -9.83
C VAL A 436 20.67 41.07 -8.74
N ASP A 437 19.65 41.72 -8.17
CA ASP A 437 19.85 42.75 -7.13
C ASP A 437 20.42 42.15 -5.83
N ASN A 438 20.04 40.92 -5.48
CA ASN A 438 20.50 40.23 -4.27
C ASN A 438 21.37 39.01 -4.59
N PHE A 439 22.08 39.02 -5.72
CA PHE A 439 22.78 37.84 -6.24
C PHE A 439 23.77 37.23 -5.24
N THR A 440 24.53 38.05 -4.52
CA THR A 440 25.53 37.60 -3.54
C THR A 440 24.93 36.89 -2.32
N GLU A 441 23.63 37.07 -2.07
CA GLU A 441 22.90 36.42 -0.97
C GLU A 441 22.20 35.13 -1.43
N ASN A 442 22.16 34.87 -2.74
CA ASN A 442 21.52 33.69 -3.32
C ASN A 442 22.43 32.46 -3.23
N ALA A 443 21.88 31.28 -2.93
CA ALA A 443 22.64 30.03 -2.88
C ALA A 443 23.37 29.72 -4.21
N PHE A 444 22.79 30.13 -5.34
CA PHE A 444 23.37 29.99 -6.67
C PHE A 444 24.71 30.74 -6.84
N PHE A 445 24.96 31.80 -6.05
CA PHE A 445 26.21 32.58 -6.09
C PHE A 445 27.45 31.70 -5.96
N GLN A 446 27.47 30.79 -4.99
CA GLN A 446 28.64 29.95 -4.71
C GLN A 446 28.95 28.98 -5.87
N TYR A 447 27.91 28.54 -6.57
CA TYR A 447 28.05 27.67 -7.75
C TYR A 447 28.66 28.44 -8.92
N VAL A 448 28.19 29.66 -9.16
CA VAL A 448 28.77 30.53 -10.19
C VAL A 448 30.21 30.91 -9.85
N GLU A 449 30.50 31.25 -8.60
CA GLU A 449 31.87 31.55 -8.12
C GLU A 449 32.86 30.42 -8.39
N LYS A 450 32.41 29.17 -8.27
CA LYS A 450 33.23 28.00 -8.57
C LYS A 450 33.37 27.77 -10.08
N SER A 451 32.27 27.82 -10.82
CA SER A 451 32.26 27.52 -12.26
C SER A 451 32.93 28.60 -13.12
N ILE A 452 32.93 29.86 -12.68
CA ILE A 452 33.45 30.99 -13.47
C ILE A 452 34.98 31.03 -13.56
N ILE A 453 35.68 30.30 -12.68
CA ILE A 453 37.14 30.16 -12.71
C ILE A 453 37.58 29.50 -14.02
N ASP A 454 36.85 28.46 -14.42
CA ASP A 454 37.17 27.64 -15.60
C ASP A 454 36.68 28.26 -16.91
N MET A 455 36.08 29.46 -16.84
CA MET A 455 35.60 30.18 -18.01
C MET A 455 36.80 30.60 -18.88
N ASN A 456 36.95 29.95 -20.03
CA ASN A 456 38.02 30.22 -20.98
C ASN A 456 37.67 31.38 -21.93
N ASP A 457 38.60 31.70 -22.83
CA ASP A 457 38.45 32.79 -23.78
C ASP A 457 37.37 32.54 -24.84
N ASP A 458 37.01 31.27 -25.09
CA ASP A 458 35.99 30.89 -26.07
C ASP A 458 34.58 31.33 -25.62
N TYR A 459 34.34 31.41 -24.30
CA TYR A 459 33.10 31.99 -23.75
C TYR A 459 32.93 33.46 -24.13
N PHE A 460 34.05 34.16 -24.38
CA PHE A 460 34.09 35.55 -24.81
C PHE A 460 34.33 35.65 -26.32
N SER A 461 33.77 34.74 -27.11
CA SER A 461 33.84 34.86 -28.57
C SER A 461 33.26 36.18 -29.07
N GLU A 462 33.73 36.66 -30.21
CA GLU A 462 33.22 37.88 -30.88
C GLU A 462 31.69 37.84 -31.07
N SER A 463 31.13 36.64 -31.30
CA SER A 463 29.69 36.39 -31.39
C SER A 463 28.94 36.70 -30.08
N PHE A 464 29.52 36.32 -28.93
CA PHE A 464 28.97 36.61 -27.61
C PHE A 464 28.93 38.13 -27.36
N TYR A 465 30.03 38.83 -27.67
CA TYR A 465 30.09 40.29 -27.57
C TYR A 465 29.06 40.98 -28.47
N LYS A 466 28.89 40.53 -29.71
CA LYS A 466 27.94 41.16 -30.65
C LYS A 466 26.48 40.95 -30.27
N LYS A 467 26.15 39.83 -29.62
CA LYS A 467 24.75 39.43 -29.35
C LYS A 467 24.26 39.72 -27.94
N HIS A 468 25.11 39.56 -26.93
CA HIS A 468 24.72 39.56 -25.52
C HIS A 468 25.35 40.68 -24.67
N ASP A 469 26.45 41.31 -25.11
CA ASP A 469 27.19 42.36 -24.35
C ASP A 469 26.28 43.45 -23.79
N ARG A 470 25.42 44.01 -24.64
CA ARG A 470 24.50 45.09 -24.25
C ARG A 470 23.54 44.71 -23.13
N PHE A 471 23.24 43.42 -22.98
CA PHE A 471 22.27 42.93 -22.02
C PHE A 471 22.91 42.53 -20.69
N ILE A 472 24.16 42.06 -20.73
CA ILE A 472 24.79 41.50 -19.52
C ILE A 472 25.69 42.50 -18.79
N ILE A 473 26.27 43.46 -19.50
CA ILE A 473 27.39 44.25 -18.98
C ILE A 473 27.04 45.10 -17.75
N TYR A 474 25.86 45.72 -17.76
CA TYR A 474 25.44 46.63 -16.70
C TYR A 474 25.13 45.87 -15.41
N ASN A 475 24.37 44.78 -15.53
CA ASN A 475 23.98 43.97 -14.38
C ASN A 475 25.14 43.10 -13.86
N TRP A 476 26.01 42.58 -14.74
CA TRP A 476 27.24 41.91 -14.28
C TRP A 476 28.17 42.89 -13.53
N ARG A 477 28.31 44.13 -14.02
CA ARG A 477 29.06 45.17 -13.29
C ARG A 477 28.52 45.39 -11.88
N LYS A 478 27.20 45.53 -11.72
CA LYS A 478 26.57 45.69 -10.41
C LYS A 478 26.88 44.52 -9.47
N ILE A 479 26.81 43.30 -10.00
CA ILE A 479 27.14 42.09 -9.24
C ILE A 479 28.61 42.10 -8.83
N ALA A 480 29.52 42.40 -9.75
CA ALA A 480 30.96 42.47 -9.49
C ALA A 480 31.33 43.55 -8.46
N GLU A 481 30.68 44.72 -8.50
CA GLU A 481 30.89 45.80 -7.53
C GLU A 481 30.42 45.41 -6.10
N LYS A 482 29.38 44.56 -5.99
CA LYS A 482 28.90 44.01 -4.73
C LYS A 482 29.74 42.83 -4.23
N ALA A 483 30.16 41.95 -5.13
CA ALA A 483 30.96 40.75 -4.85
C ALA A 483 32.48 41.04 -4.85
N LYS A 484 32.91 42.08 -4.12
CA LYS A 484 34.33 42.48 -4.11
C LYS A 484 35.24 41.30 -3.76
N ASP A 485 36.39 41.22 -4.43
CA ASP A 485 37.41 40.19 -4.26
C ASP A 485 36.96 38.75 -4.61
N SER A 486 35.86 38.61 -5.35
CA SER A 486 35.34 37.31 -5.81
C SER A 486 35.84 36.92 -7.21
N ASN A 487 35.70 35.65 -7.58
CA ASN A 487 36.05 35.18 -8.92
C ASN A 487 35.16 35.82 -9.98
N ILE A 488 33.88 36.09 -9.67
CA ILE A 488 32.97 36.79 -10.57
C ILE A 488 33.45 38.22 -10.83
N ALA A 489 33.92 38.94 -9.80
CA ALA A 489 34.46 40.28 -9.97
C ALA A 489 35.77 40.28 -10.78
N ASN A 490 36.65 39.31 -10.52
CA ASN A 490 37.89 39.15 -11.29
C ASN A 490 37.60 38.87 -12.77
N LYS A 491 36.66 37.96 -13.05
CA LYS A 491 36.28 37.62 -14.43
C LYS A 491 35.61 38.77 -15.17
N TYR A 492 34.79 39.57 -14.48
CA TYR A 492 34.24 40.80 -15.05
C TYR A 492 35.35 41.78 -15.46
N ASN A 493 36.40 41.94 -14.65
CA ASN A 493 37.52 42.83 -14.99
C ASN A 493 38.32 42.32 -16.19
N GLU A 494 38.52 41.01 -16.31
CA GLU A 494 39.12 40.39 -17.50
C GLU A 494 38.28 40.66 -18.76
N TYR A 495 36.97 40.39 -18.65
CA TYR A 495 35.99 40.68 -19.70
C TYR A 495 36.03 42.15 -20.14
N TRP A 496 36.01 43.08 -19.19
CA TRP A 496 36.01 44.52 -19.47
C TRP A 496 37.29 44.96 -20.20
N LYS A 497 38.45 44.46 -19.80
CA LYS A 497 39.73 44.74 -20.49
C LYS A 497 39.70 44.25 -21.94
N LYS A 498 39.23 43.03 -22.18
CA LYS A 498 39.12 42.46 -23.53
C LYS A 498 38.12 43.20 -24.39
N ARG A 499 36.97 43.56 -23.84
CA ARG A 499 35.97 44.38 -24.51
C ARG A 499 36.54 45.72 -24.98
N MET A 500 37.31 46.40 -24.14
CA MET A 500 37.98 47.66 -24.52
C MET A 500 38.98 47.46 -25.66
N GLN A 501 39.71 46.33 -25.66
CA GLN A 501 40.61 45.97 -26.76
C GLN A 501 39.84 45.77 -28.08
N TYR A 502 38.76 44.97 -28.08
CA TYR A 502 37.94 44.75 -29.28
C TYR A 502 37.30 46.03 -29.83
N GLN A 503 36.82 46.92 -28.95
CA GLN A 503 36.29 48.22 -29.37
C GLN A 503 37.37 49.11 -29.99
N THR A 504 38.63 48.96 -29.57
CA THR A 504 39.75 49.71 -30.14
C THR A 504 40.17 49.12 -31.50
N ASP A 505 40.12 47.79 -31.64
CA ASP A 505 40.48 47.07 -32.87
C ASP A 505 39.41 47.21 -33.98
N GLU A 506 38.10 47.20 -33.66
CA GLU A 506 37.02 47.49 -34.63
C GLU A 506 37.07 48.95 -35.13
N PHE A 507 37.52 49.89 -34.30
CA PHE A 507 37.75 51.30 -34.70
C PHE A 507 39.01 51.49 -35.56
N GLN A 508 39.90 50.50 -35.67
CA GLN A 508 41.07 50.54 -36.55
C GLN A 508 40.81 49.97 -37.96
N PHE A 509 39.66 49.32 -38.19
CA PHE A 509 39.28 48.73 -39.48
C PHE A 509 38.12 49.45 -40.19
N LEU A 510 37.57 50.51 -39.60
CA LEU A 510 36.68 51.52 -40.22
C LEU A 510 37.49 52.78 -40.53
#